data_AF-A0A1V6GES2-F1
#
_entry.id   AF-A0A1V6GES2-F1
#
_cell.length_a   1.000
_cell.length_b   1.000
_cell.length_c   1.000
_cell.angle_alpha   90.00
_cell.angle_beta   90.00
_cell.angle_gamma   90.00
#
_symmetry.space_group_name_H-M   'P 1'
#
loop_
_entity.id
_entity.type
_entity.pdbx_description
1 polymer ?
#
loop_
_entity_poly.entity_id
_entity_poly.type
_entity_poly.pdbx_seq_one_letter_code
_entity_poly.pdbx_strand_id
1 'polypeptide(L)'
;MKRRFTTIGALLLLFLVTSCASAPDQGVHMSHKGDVDAGVYTKGADTFGPGNVPTVVVTGCGERNVTIELIDAASGTIVQTRRDYVPRNWTRWWFFPGLPPGSYQVVLRIAGTVSGSASFTVTE
;
A
#
# COMPACT_ATOMS: atom_id res chain seq x y z
N MET A 1 2.12 -30.54 52.69
CA MET A 1 3.26 -30.40 51.72
C MET A 1 2.98 -31.31 50.53
N LYS A 2 3.02 -30.97 49.25
CA LYS A 2 3.23 -29.75 48.45
C LYS A 2 2.39 -29.97 47.18
N ARG A 3 1.45 -29.07 46.85
CA ARG A 3 0.73 -29.10 45.57
C ARG A 3 1.68 -28.60 44.47
N ARG A 4 1.98 -29.43 43.48
CA ARG A 4 2.75 -29.02 42.31
C ARG A 4 1.80 -28.41 41.29
N PHE A 5 1.81 -27.08 41.20
CA PHE A 5 1.19 -26.35 40.10
C PHE A 5 2.08 -26.51 38.87
N THR A 6 1.66 -27.33 37.93
CA THR A 6 2.28 -27.39 36.60
C THR A 6 1.72 -26.23 35.79
N THR A 7 2.51 -25.18 35.67
CA THR A 7 2.25 -24.02 34.82
C THR A 7 2.05 -24.50 33.39
N ILE A 8 0.82 -24.43 32.88
CA ILE A 8 0.54 -24.58 31.46
C ILE A 8 1.15 -23.35 30.80
N GLY A 9 2.32 -23.56 30.18
CA GLY A 9 3.01 -22.53 29.41
C GLY A 9 2.08 -22.02 28.33
N ALA A 10 1.73 -20.74 28.43
CA ALA A 10 1.06 -20.03 27.35
C ALA A 10 2.00 -20.07 26.14
N LEU A 11 1.70 -20.96 25.19
CA LEU A 11 2.29 -20.97 23.87
C LEU A 11 1.77 -19.71 23.17
N LEU A 12 2.45 -18.60 23.40
CA LEU A 12 2.23 -17.34 22.70
C LEU A 12 2.64 -17.59 21.25
N LEU A 13 1.69 -18.01 20.42
CA LEU A 13 1.81 -18.00 18.96
C LEU A 13 2.06 -16.54 18.58
N LEU A 14 3.33 -16.18 18.43
CA LEU A 14 3.77 -14.99 17.73
C LEU A 14 3.26 -15.14 16.29
N PHE A 15 2.07 -14.61 16.03
CA PHE A 15 1.67 -14.22 14.69
C PHE A 15 2.73 -13.22 14.23
N LEU A 16 3.70 -13.71 13.46
CA LEU A 16 4.57 -12.88 12.64
C LEU A 16 3.64 -12.18 11.64
N VAL A 17 3.01 -11.09 12.07
CA VAL A 17 2.51 -10.06 11.17
C VAL A 17 3.75 -9.51 10.48
N THR A 18 4.17 -10.16 9.40
CA THR A 18 4.95 -9.53 8.35
C THR A 18 4.03 -8.47 7.74
N SER A 19 3.75 -7.42 8.50
CA SER A 19 3.24 -6.19 7.93
C SER A 19 4.32 -5.72 6.97
N CYS A 20 3.88 -5.15 5.86
CA CYS A 20 4.77 -4.64 4.83
C CYS A 20 5.56 -3.39 5.29
N ALA A 21 5.69 -3.15 6.60
CA ALA A 21 6.04 -1.86 7.18
C ALA A 21 7.48 -1.81 7.74
N SER A 22 8.36 -2.76 7.42
CA SER A 22 9.67 -2.85 8.08
C SER A 22 10.83 -2.14 7.37
N ALA A 23 10.61 -1.41 6.27
CA ALA A 23 11.63 -0.53 5.70
C ALA A 23 11.03 0.77 5.14
N PRO A 24 11.82 1.87 5.04
CA PRO A 24 11.34 3.18 4.57
C PRO A 24 10.77 3.17 3.15
N ASP A 25 11.09 2.13 2.37
CA ASP A 25 10.60 1.91 1.01
C ASP A 25 9.68 0.68 0.90
N GLN A 26 9.08 0.19 1.98
CA GLN A 26 8.13 -0.92 1.96
C GLN A 26 6.71 -0.42 2.29
N GLY A 27 5.72 -0.90 1.54
CA GLY A 27 4.34 -0.50 1.69
C GLY A 27 3.76 0.02 0.37
N VAL A 28 3.04 1.14 0.46
CA VAL A 28 2.40 1.81 -0.68
C VAL A 28 2.83 3.26 -0.70
N HIS A 29 3.22 3.75 -1.87
CA HIS A 29 3.52 5.17 -2.10
C HIS A 29 3.16 5.57 -3.51
N MET A 30 3.15 6.88 -3.74
CA MET A 30 2.80 7.49 -5.01
C MET A 30 4.08 7.86 -5.79
N SER A 31 4.05 7.75 -7.11
CA SER A 31 5.15 8.07 -8.02
C SER A 31 4.59 8.63 -9.33
N HIS A 32 5.43 9.31 -10.13
CA HIS A 32 5.10 9.62 -11.52
C HIS A 32 5.28 8.39 -12.40
N LYS A 33 4.45 8.29 -13.46
CA LYS A 33 4.59 7.25 -14.48
C LYS A 33 5.99 7.24 -15.11
N GLY A 34 6.53 8.41 -15.43
CA GLY A 34 7.86 8.52 -16.04
C GLY A 34 9.00 7.97 -15.18
N ASP A 35 8.90 8.11 -13.84
CA ASP A 35 9.88 7.55 -12.92
C ASP A 35 9.81 6.01 -12.93
N VAL A 36 8.60 5.45 -12.86
CA VAL A 36 8.37 4.01 -12.89
C VAL A 36 8.77 3.39 -14.24
N ASP A 37 8.44 4.06 -15.36
CA ASP A 37 8.88 3.64 -16.70
C ASP A 37 10.42 3.64 -16.84
N ALA A 38 11.10 4.54 -16.12
CA ALA A 38 12.56 4.59 -16.03
C ALA A 38 13.15 3.59 -15.02
N GLY A 39 12.32 2.75 -14.39
CA GLY A 39 12.74 1.76 -13.39
C GLY A 39 13.02 2.35 -12.01
N VAL A 40 12.61 3.59 -11.74
CA VAL A 40 12.78 4.28 -10.45
C VAL A 40 11.49 4.12 -9.65
N TYR A 41 11.53 3.25 -8.63
CA TYR A 41 10.35 2.92 -7.83
C TYR A 41 10.35 3.53 -6.44
N THR A 42 11.42 4.17 -5.99
CA THR A 42 11.54 4.75 -4.64
C THR A 42 11.25 6.24 -4.59
N LYS A 43 11.01 6.85 -5.76
CA LYS A 43 10.75 8.28 -5.87
C LYS A 43 9.28 8.55 -5.55
N GLY A 44 9.04 9.04 -4.34
CA GLY A 44 7.73 9.51 -3.90
C GLY A 44 7.27 10.75 -4.68
N ALA A 45 5.97 10.89 -4.90
CA ALA A 45 5.33 12.08 -5.46
C ALA A 45 3.98 12.31 -4.78
N ASP A 46 3.72 13.53 -4.29
CA ASP A 46 2.47 13.88 -3.61
C ASP A 46 1.57 14.81 -4.44
N THR A 47 2.07 15.32 -5.58
CA THR A 47 1.37 16.30 -6.40
C THR A 47 1.50 15.97 -7.89
N PHE A 48 0.39 16.03 -8.62
CA PHE A 48 0.32 15.69 -10.03
C PHE A 48 -0.40 16.79 -10.80
N GLY A 49 0.34 17.53 -11.63
CA GLY A 49 -0.24 18.50 -12.54
C GLY A 49 -0.93 17.89 -13.77
N PRO A 50 -1.48 18.73 -14.66
CA PRO A 50 -2.20 18.30 -15.85
C PRO A 50 -1.38 17.36 -16.73
N GLY A 51 -1.99 16.24 -17.12
CA GLY A 51 -1.35 15.22 -17.95
C GLY A 51 -0.36 14.32 -17.21
N ASN A 52 0.02 14.63 -15.97
CA ASN A 52 0.76 13.68 -15.14
C ASN A 52 -0.15 12.52 -14.74
N VAL A 53 0.39 11.31 -14.73
CA VAL A 53 -0.34 10.10 -14.36
C VAL A 53 0.09 9.66 -12.97
N PRO A 54 -0.77 9.84 -11.95
CA PRO A 54 -0.57 9.24 -10.64
C PRO A 54 -0.33 7.74 -10.74
N THR A 55 0.76 7.28 -10.15
CA THR A 55 1.15 5.89 -10.15
C THR A 55 1.31 5.41 -8.72
N VAL A 56 0.58 4.37 -8.36
CA VAL A 56 0.76 3.69 -7.08
C VAL A 56 1.87 2.68 -7.25
N VAL A 57 2.83 2.67 -6.33
CA VAL A 57 3.89 1.68 -6.25
C VAL A 57 3.71 0.91 -4.94
N VAL A 58 3.82 -0.42 -5.02
CA VAL A 58 3.81 -1.31 -3.86
C VAL A 58 5.09 -2.13 -3.84
N THR A 59 5.77 -2.10 -2.71
CA THR A 59 7.10 -2.66 -2.47
C THR A 59 7.10 -3.42 -1.15
N GLY A 60 7.86 -4.50 -1.05
CA GLY A 60 8.02 -5.24 0.22
C GLY A 60 6.82 -6.10 0.66
N CYS A 61 5.71 -6.09 -0.09
CA CYS A 61 4.48 -6.82 0.26
C CYS A 61 4.36 -8.16 -0.49
N GLY A 62 5.49 -8.82 -0.75
CA GLY A 62 5.56 -9.99 -1.61
C GLY A 62 4.82 -11.22 -1.07
N GLU A 63 4.40 -12.09 -1.99
CA GLU A 63 3.59 -13.30 -1.79
C GLU A 63 2.20 -13.05 -1.20
N ARG A 64 1.58 -11.94 -1.59
CA ARG A 64 0.27 -11.55 -1.08
C ARG A 64 -0.64 -11.12 -2.23
N ASN A 65 -1.93 -11.44 -2.11
CA ASN A 65 -2.97 -10.75 -2.85
C ASN A 65 -3.20 -9.38 -2.21
N VAL A 66 -3.09 -8.33 -3.01
CA VAL A 66 -3.30 -6.95 -2.58
C VAL A 66 -4.58 -6.39 -3.18
N THR A 67 -5.25 -5.53 -2.42
CA THR A 67 -6.32 -4.67 -2.92
C THR A 67 -5.89 -3.22 -2.74
N ILE A 68 -5.99 -2.44 -3.80
CA ILE A 68 -5.64 -1.01 -3.81
C ILE A 68 -6.92 -0.25 -4.07
N GLU A 69 -7.34 0.55 -3.10
CA GLU A 69 -8.52 1.40 -3.19
C GLU A 69 -8.05 2.84 -3.35
N LEU A 70 -8.46 3.48 -4.44
CA LEU A 70 -8.32 4.93 -4.62
C LEU A 70 -9.60 5.59 -4.12
N ILE A 71 -9.44 6.51 -3.19
CA ILE A 71 -10.51 7.19 -2.48
C ILE A 71 -10.42 8.68 -2.79
N ASP A 72 -11.53 9.27 -3.23
CA ASP A 72 -11.68 10.72 -3.29
C ASP A 72 -11.79 11.26 -1.86
N ALA A 73 -10.84 12.09 -1.45
CA ALA A 73 -10.72 12.50 -0.05
C ALA A 73 -11.83 13.48 0.39
N ALA A 74 -12.45 14.19 -0.57
CA ALA A 74 -13.53 15.14 -0.28
C ALA A 74 -14.85 14.41 0.03
N SER A 75 -15.17 13.38 -0.75
CA SER A 75 -16.41 12.61 -0.62
C SER A 75 -16.27 11.34 0.22
N GLY A 76 -15.05 10.85 0.42
CA GLY A 76 -14.76 9.55 1.05
C GLY A 76 -15.15 8.35 0.18
N THR A 77 -15.47 8.57 -1.10
CA THR A 77 -15.92 7.50 -2.01
C THR A 77 -14.75 6.77 -2.65
N ILE A 78 -14.87 5.45 -2.79
CA ILE A 78 -13.92 4.66 -3.58
C ILE A 78 -14.19 4.94 -5.05
N VAL A 79 -13.26 5.61 -5.72
CA VAL A 79 -13.37 5.93 -7.15
C VAL A 79 -12.82 4.81 -8.03
N GLN A 80 -11.82 4.06 -7.56
CA GLN A 80 -11.28 2.89 -8.27
C GLN A 80 -10.78 1.82 -7.31
N THR A 81 -10.87 0.56 -7.71
CA THR A 81 -10.28 -0.58 -7.01
C THR A 81 -9.41 -1.41 -7.97
N ARG A 82 -8.19 -1.74 -7.56
CA ARG A 82 -7.32 -2.71 -8.23
C ARG A 82 -7.07 -3.90 -7.32
N ARG A 83 -7.01 -5.10 -7.89
CA ARG A 83 -6.64 -6.33 -7.19
C ARG A 83 -5.58 -7.05 -8.00
N ASP A 84 -4.54 -7.51 -7.33
CA ASP A 84 -3.45 -8.22 -7.98
C ASP A 84 -2.67 -9.07 -6.98
N TYR A 85 -1.86 -9.97 -7.50
CA TYR A 85 -0.87 -10.71 -6.73
C TYR A 85 0.50 -10.04 -6.87
N VAL A 86 1.15 -9.77 -5.73
CA VAL A 86 2.53 -9.26 -5.67
C VAL A 86 3.47 -10.42 -5.39
N PRO A 87 4.33 -10.85 -6.33
CA PRO A 87 5.30 -11.93 -6.08
C PRO A 87 6.34 -11.57 -5.02
N ARG A 88 7.00 -12.58 -4.43
CA ARG A 88 8.11 -12.38 -3.48
C ARG A 88 9.19 -11.48 -4.07
N ASN A 89 9.65 -10.47 -3.33
CA ASN A 89 10.74 -9.54 -3.74
C ASN A 89 10.45 -8.75 -5.02
N TRP A 90 9.19 -8.60 -5.42
CA TRP A 90 8.81 -7.82 -6.59
C TRP A 90 8.19 -6.49 -6.20
N THR A 91 8.52 -5.47 -6.98
CA THR A 91 7.82 -4.20 -7.00
C THR A 91 6.70 -4.26 -8.03
N ARG A 92 5.51 -3.79 -7.66
CA ARG A 92 4.36 -3.67 -8.57
C ARG A 92 3.85 -2.25 -8.59
N TRP A 93 3.25 -1.86 -9.71
CA TRP A 93 2.71 -0.51 -9.88
C TRP A 93 1.43 -0.49 -10.70
N TRP A 94 0.59 0.52 -10.45
CA TRP A 94 -0.69 0.72 -11.11
C TRP A 94 -0.90 2.19 -11.45
N PHE A 95 -1.38 2.45 -12.66
CA PHE A 95 -1.61 3.79 -13.18
C PHE A 95 -3.07 4.23 -12.97
N PHE A 96 -3.25 5.50 -12.59
CA PHE A 96 -4.55 6.13 -12.40
C PHE A 96 -4.66 7.40 -13.28
N PRO A 97 -4.81 7.25 -14.61
CA PRO A 97 -4.91 8.39 -15.52
C PRO A 97 -6.28 9.07 -15.43
N GLY A 98 -6.34 10.34 -15.81
CA GLY A 98 -7.60 11.07 -16.02
C GLY A 98 -8.37 11.38 -14.73
N LEU A 99 -7.69 11.45 -13.58
CA LEU A 99 -8.29 11.92 -12.35
C LEU A 99 -8.59 13.42 -12.44
N PRO A 100 -9.79 13.88 -12.05
CA PRO A 100 -10.07 15.30 -11.90
C PRO A 100 -9.14 15.96 -10.86
N PRO A 101 -9.00 17.30 -10.89
CA PRO A 101 -8.36 18.03 -9.81
C PRO A 101 -9.00 17.73 -8.46
N GLY A 102 -8.19 17.49 -7.44
CA GLY A 102 -8.67 17.08 -6.13
C GLY A 102 -7.62 16.38 -5.29
N SER A 103 -8.00 16.07 -4.05
CA SER A 103 -7.18 15.31 -3.11
C SER A 103 -7.65 13.88 -3.04
N TYR A 104 -6.71 12.94 -3.04
CA TYR A 104 -6.97 11.52 -3.08
C TYR A 104 -6.15 10.78 -2.02
N GLN A 105 -6.71 9.67 -1.55
CA GLN A 105 -6.00 8.71 -0.71
C GLN A 105 -6.00 7.35 -1.40
N VAL A 106 -4.84 6.70 -1.41
CA VAL A 106 -4.68 5.30 -1.79
C VAL A 106 -4.57 4.48 -0.52
N VAL A 107 -5.37 3.42 -0.44
CA VAL A 107 -5.33 2.46 0.66
C VAL A 107 -4.93 1.10 0.12
N LEU A 108 -3.85 0.54 0.66
CA LEU A 108 -3.41 -0.81 0.41
C LEU A 108 -4.02 -1.75 1.47
N ARG A 109 -4.73 -2.78 1.02
CA ARG A 109 -5.26 -3.85 1.86
C ARG A 109 -4.64 -5.20 1.52
N ILE A 110 -4.31 -5.96 2.56
CA ILE A 110 -3.84 -7.34 2.48
C ILE A 110 -4.73 -8.17 3.39
N ALA A 111 -5.33 -9.24 2.84
CA ALA A 111 -6.30 -10.07 3.55
C ALA A 111 -7.45 -9.27 4.22
N GLY A 112 -7.89 -8.18 3.57
CA GLY A 112 -8.95 -7.30 4.07
C GLY A 112 -8.49 -6.22 5.06
N THR A 113 -7.29 -6.33 5.62
CA THR A 113 -6.74 -5.37 6.59
C THR A 113 -5.95 -4.28 5.89
N VAL A 114 -6.08 -3.03 6.34
CA VAL A 114 -5.24 -1.92 5.88
C VAL A 114 -3.79 -2.22 6.25
N SER A 115 -2.91 -2.28 5.25
CA SER A 115 -1.46 -2.49 5.40
C SER A 115 -0.64 -1.23 5.12
N GLY A 116 -1.23 -0.23 4.48
CA GLY A 116 -0.59 1.06 4.24
C GLY A 116 -1.52 2.03 3.52
N SER A 117 -1.16 3.30 3.51
CA SER A 117 -1.84 4.32 2.71
C SER A 117 -0.87 5.40 2.25
N ALA A 118 -1.23 6.06 1.16
CA ALA A 118 -0.52 7.23 0.65
C ALA A 118 -1.54 8.26 0.16
N SER A 119 -1.23 9.54 0.27
CA SER A 119 -2.09 10.63 -0.18
C SER A 119 -1.42 11.43 -1.28
N PHE A 120 -2.22 11.99 -2.18
CA PHE A 120 -1.72 12.89 -3.21
C PHE A 120 -2.80 13.88 -3.66
N THR A 121 -2.36 14.90 -4.39
CA THR A 121 -3.21 15.92 -4.99
C THR A 121 -3.02 15.94 -6.50
N VAL A 122 -4.12 16.08 -7.23
CA VAL A 122 -4.14 16.42 -8.65
C VAL A 122 -4.48 17.90 -8.78
N THR A 123 -3.64 18.67 -9.47
CA THR A 123 -3.87 20.09 -9.69
C THR A 123 -4.56 20.34 -11.03
N GLU A 124 -5.18 21.52 -11.14
CA GLU A 124 -5.60 22.09 -12.42
C GLU A 124 -4.43 22.38 -13.36
#